data_AF-A0A3D2WCC7-F1
#
_entry.id   AF-A0A3D2WCC7-F1
#
_cell.length_a   1.000
_cell.length_b   1.000
_cell.length_c   1.000
_cell.angle_alpha   90.00
_cell.angle_beta   90.00
_cell.angle_gamma   90.00
#
_symmetry.space_group_name_H-M   'P 1'
#
loop_
_entity.id
_entity.type
_entity.pdbx_description
1 polymer ?
#
loop_
_entity_poly.entity_id
_entity_poly.type
_entity_poly.pdbx_seq_one_letter_code
_entity_poly.pdbx_strand_id
1 'polypeptide(L)'
;MQLTQLDWIVVCLYITVTLLTGLYFARRASRQTDEFFLGGRSMPWWLLGTSMVATTFSTDTPNLVTDLVRTGGVSENWIWWAMGISGMCTVFFYAQLWRRSNILTDVGFYELRYSGRPAAFLRGFRALYLGIFFNVMIM
;
A
#
# COMPACT_ATOMS: atom_id res chain seq x y z
N MET A 1 -21.69 23.59 -2.33
CA MET A 1 -21.77 23.21 -0.91
C MET A 1 -21.02 24.25 -0.09
N GLN A 2 -21.60 24.76 1.00
CA GLN A 2 -20.90 25.64 1.92
C GLN A 2 -20.35 24.79 3.07
N LEU A 3 -19.04 24.80 3.28
CA LEU A 3 -18.41 24.13 4.41
C LEU A 3 -18.69 24.92 5.68
N THR A 4 -19.18 24.23 6.70
CA THR A 4 -19.42 24.81 8.01
C THR A 4 -18.11 24.95 8.78
N GLN A 5 -18.10 25.74 9.86
CA GLN A 5 -16.95 25.82 10.75
C GLN A 5 -16.58 24.46 11.37
N LEU A 6 -17.58 23.60 11.61
CA LEU A 6 -17.36 22.26 12.15
C LEU A 6 -16.57 21.39 11.17
N ASP A 7 -16.87 21.46 9.87
CA ASP A 7 -16.16 20.69 8.84
C ASP A 7 -14.66 21.04 8.82
N TRP A 8 -14.33 22.32 8.90
CA TRP A 8 -12.94 22.78 8.98
C TRP A 8 -12.23 22.31 10.25
N ILE A 9 -12.92 22.30 11.39
CA ILE A 9 -12.37 21.77 12.65
C ILE A 9 -12.02 20.28 12.49
N VAL A 10 -12.91 19.48 11.89
CA VAL A 10 -12.67 18.05 11.66
C VAL A 10 -11.49 17.82 10.72
N VAL A 11 -11.40 18.59 9.62
CA VAL A 11 -10.27 18.50 8.67
C VAL A 11 -8.95 18.84 9.36
N CYS A 12 -8.89 19.96 10.10
CA CYS A 12 -7.69 20.38 10.82
C CYS A 12 -7.28 19.36 11.89
N LEU A 13 -8.24 18.80 12.64
CA LEU A 13 -7.97 17.76 13.62
C LEU A 13 -7.40 16.51 12.97
N TYR A 14 -8.01 16.04 11.87
CA TYR A 14 -7.56 14.86 11.13
C TYR A 14 -6.12 15.02 10.64
N ILE A 15 -5.81 16.15 9.99
CA ILE A 15 -4.45 16.46 9.50
C ILE A 15 -3.46 16.51 10.67
N THR A 16 -3.84 17.18 11.76
CA THR A 16 -2.97 17.32 12.95
C THR A 16 -2.65 15.97 13.57
N VAL A 17 -3.66 15.11 13.80
CA VAL A 17 -3.46 13.76 14.36
C VAL A 17 -2.57 12.91 13.44
N THR A 18 -2.80 12.96 12.13
CA THR A 18 -2.00 12.20 11.16
C THR A 18 -0.55 12.69 11.11
N LEU A 19 -0.33 14.00 11.15
CA LEU A 19 1.02 14.57 11.18
C LEU A 19 1.75 14.23 12.47
N LEU A 20 1.08 14.37 13.62
CA LEU A 20 1.67 14.08 14.93
C LEU A 20 2.04 12.60 15.09
N THR A 21 1.22 11.68 14.58
CA THR A 21 1.55 10.25 14.59
C THR A 21 2.77 9.96 13.70
N GLY A 22 2.85 10.56 12.52
CA GLY A 22 4.04 10.47 11.65
C GLY A 22 5.31 10.99 12.33
N LEU A 23 5.24 12.17 12.94
CA LEU A 23 6.37 12.78 13.68
C LEU A 23 6.80 11.97 14.90
N TYR A 24 5.83 11.38 15.62
CA TYR A 24 6.11 10.53 16.77
C TYR A 24 6.93 9.29 16.38
N PHE A 25 6.55 8.62 15.27
CA PHE A 25 7.26 7.44 14.80
C PHE A 25 8.51 7.73 13.96
N ALA A 26 8.66 8.96 13.44
CA ALA A 26 9.81 9.36 12.61
C ALA A 26 11.16 9.03 13.27
N ARG A 27 11.34 9.37 14.54
CA ARG A 27 12.60 9.10 15.27
C ARG A 27 12.92 7.62 15.38
N ARG A 28 11.91 6.75 15.49
CA ARG A 28 12.11 5.30 15.54
C ARG A 28 12.45 4.77 14.15
N ALA A 29 11.71 5.19 13.14
CA ALA A 29 11.90 4.77 11.76
C ALA A 29 13.28 5.18 11.22
N SER A 30 13.82 6.32 11.63
CA SER A 30 15.15 6.79 11.21
C SER A 30 16.34 6.03 11.81
N ARG A 31 16.12 5.10 12.76
CA ARG A 31 17.23 4.38 13.41
C ARG A 31 17.94 3.41 12.47
N GLN A 32 17.18 2.65 11.68
CA GLN A 32 17.69 1.65 10.74
C GLN A 32 16.73 1.49 9.57
N THR A 33 17.26 1.12 8.40
CA THR A 33 16.47 0.85 7.19
C THR A 33 15.43 -0.26 7.41
N ASP A 34 15.77 -1.31 8.16
CA ASP A 34 14.82 -2.37 8.52
C ASP A 34 13.70 -1.86 9.43
N GLU A 35 14.00 -0.89 10.30
CA GLU A 35 12.99 -0.26 11.17
C GLU A 35 12.04 0.62 10.34
N PHE A 36 12.54 1.25 9.28
CA PHE A 36 11.74 2.06 8.36
C PHE A 36 10.82 1.23 7.46
N PHE A 37 11.34 0.17 6.83
CA PHE A 37 10.58 -0.61 5.83
C PHE A 37 9.83 -1.81 6.42
N LEU A 38 10.36 -2.44 7.47
CA LEU A 38 9.80 -3.68 8.04
C LEU A 38 9.23 -3.48 9.45
N GLY A 39 9.38 -2.29 10.03
CA GLY A 39 8.97 -1.99 11.41
C GLY A 39 9.54 -2.97 12.42
N GLY A 40 10.78 -3.40 12.22
CA GLY A 40 11.47 -4.38 13.08
C GLY A 40 10.86 -5.80 13.04
N ARG A 41 9.98 -6.10 12.08
CA ARG A 41 9.23 -7.37 11.96
C ARG A 41 8.45 -7.77 13.22
N SER A 42 8.14 -6.79 14.10
CA SER A 42 7.47 -7.01 15.38
C SER A 42 6.01 -6.58 15.38
N MET A 43 5.47 -6.18 14.22
CA MET A 43 4.09 -5.70 14.11
C MET A 43 3.10 -6.87 14.24
N PRO A 44 2.03 -6.72 15.05
CA PRO A 44 1.02 -7.76 15.19
C PRO A 44 0.22 -7.91 13.89
N TRP A 45 -0.28 -9.14 13.65
CA TRP A 45 -0.97 -9.49 12.41
C TRP A 45 -2.20 -8.62 12.12
N TRP A 46 -2.94 -8.20 13.15
CA TRP A 46 -4.14 -7.38 12.97
C TRP A 46 -3.80 -6.00 12.43
N LEU A 47 -2.70 -5.40 12.91
CA LEU A 47 -2.23 -4.09 12.45
C LEU A 47 -1.78 -4.17 10.99
N LEU A 48 -1.02 -5.22 10.65
CA LEU A 48 -0.59 -5.48 9.27
C LEU A 48 -1.78 -5.73 8.35
N GLY A 49 -2.74 -6.55 8.77
CA GLY A 49 -3.96 -6.83 8.01
C GLY A 49 -4.80 -5.59 7.78
N THR A 50 -5.02 -4.77 8.81
CA THR A 50 -5.75 -3.49 8.66
C THR A 50 -5.01 -2.53 7.74
N SER A 51 -3.68 -2.48 7.81
CA SER A 51 -2.89 -1.63 6.91
C SER A 51 -3.00 -2.09 5.46
N MET A 52 -2.97 -3.40 5.18
CA MET A 52 -3.11 -3.93 3.82
C MET A 52 -4.48 -3.58 3.21
N VAL A 53 -5.55 -3.67 4.00
CA VAL A 53 -6.89 -3.26 3.57
C VAL A 53 -6.92 -1.75 3.36
N ALA A 54 -6.47 -0.95 4.32
CA ALA A 54 -6.45 0.50 4.23
C ALA A 54 -5.68 1.01 2.99
N THR A 55 -4.55 0.40 2.62
CA THR A 55 -3.78 0.76 1.42
C THR A 55 -4.55 0.49 0.13
N THR A 56 -5.47 -0.49 0.12
CA THR A 56 -6.28 -0.82 -1.06
C THR A 56 -7.43 0.17 -1.26
N PHE A 57 -7.95 0.74 -0.16
CA PHE A 57 -9.04 1.72 -0.17
C PHE A 57 -8.48 3.14 -0.28
N SER A 58 -8.17 3.56 -1.51
CA SER A 58 -7.81 4.95 -1.82
C SER A 58 -9.04 5.85 -1.96
N THR A 59 -8.82 7.13 -2.23
CA THR A 59 -9.90 8.11 -2.51
C THR A 59 -10.76 7.74 -3.71
N ASP A 60 -10.27 6.91 -4.63
CA ASP A 60 -11.00 6.51 -5.85
C ASP A 60 -11.97 5.38 -5.60
N THR A 61 -11.69 4.54 -4.59
CA THR A 61 -12.50 3.35 -4.31
C THR A 61 -13.95 3.69 -3.96
N PRO A 62 -14.25 4.70 -3.09
CA PRO A 62 -15.63 5.12 -2.85
C PRO A 62 -16.33 5.59 -4.13
N ASN A 63 -15.65 6.32 -5.01
CA ASN A 63 -16.24 6.78 -6.27
C ASN A 63 -16.65 5.59 -7.14
N LEU A 64 -15.75 4.62 -7.32
CA LEU A 64 -16.03 3.38 -8.05
C LEU A 64 -17.20 2.61 -7.43
N VAL A 65 -17.19 2.41 -6.11
CA VAL A 65 -18.26 1.68 -5.41
C VAL A 65 -19.61 2.40 -5.56
N THR A 66 -19.64 3.73 -5.45
CA THR A 66 -20.88 4.48 -5.64
C THR A 66 -21.40 4.39 -7.07
N ASP A 67 -20.53 4.38 -8.08
CA ASP A 67 -20.93 4.23 -9.48
C ASP A 67 -21.48 2.83 -9.76
N LEU A 68 -20.81 1.78 -9.29
CA LEU A 68 -21.27 0.39 -9.37
C LEU A 68 -22.66 0.22 -8.74
N VAL A 69 -22.85 0.75 -7.52
CA VAL A 69 -24.13 0.67 -6.82
C VAL A 69 -25.21 1.48 -7.54
N ARG A 70 -24.87 2.66 -8.07
CA ARG A 70 -25.81 3.52 -8.78
C ARG A 70 -26.29 2.89 -10.09
N THR A 71 -25.43 2.19 -10.81
CA THR A 71 -25.70 1.66 -12.15
C THR A 71 -26.28 0.25 -12.13
N GLY A 72 -25.72 -0.67 -11.32
CA GLY A 72 -26.10 -2.09 -11.29
C GLY A 72 -26.55 -2.59 -9.91
N GLY A 73 -26.68 -1.70 -8.92
CA GLY A 73 -27.11 -2.05 -7.57
C GLY A 73 -26.00 -2.67 -6.72
N VAL A 74 -26.34 -3.09 -5.51
CA VAL A 74 -25.37 -3.59 -4.51
C VAL A 74 -24.65 -4.86 -4.99
N SER A 75 -25.28 -5.66 -5.86
CA SER A 75 -24.72 -6.88 -6.43
C SER A 75 -23.42 -6.66 -7.20
N GLU A 76 -23.21 -5.49 -7.83
CA GLU A 76 -21.98 -5.19 -8.56
C GLU A 76 -20.73 -5.20 -7.67
N ASN A 77 -20.89 -5.00 -6.35
CA ASN A 77 -19.76 -5.15 -5.41
C ASN A 77 -19.23 -6.58 -5.33
N TRP A 78 -19.91 -7.58 -5.91
CA TRP A 78 -19.34 -8.92 -6.02
C TRP A 78 -18.06 -8.97 -6.86
N ILE A 79 -17.75 -7.92 -7.64
CA ILE A 79 -16.49 -7.81 -8.37
C ILE A 79 -15.26 -7.98 -7.47
N TRP A 80 -15.33 -7.58 -6.19
CA TRP A 80 -14.23 -7.75 -5.24
C TRP A 80 -13.86 -9.22 -5.00
N TRP A 81 -14.80 -10.16 -5.20
CA TRP A 81 -14.51 -11.59 -5.12
C TRP A 81 -13.54 -12.07 -6.20
N ALA A 82 -13.35 -11.33 -7.28
CA ALA A 82 -12.31 -11.62 -8.27
C ALA A 82 -10.91 -11.63 -7.65
N MET A 83 -10.68 -10.82 -6.60
CA MET A 83 -9.42 -10.81 -5.85
C MET A 83 -9.33 -11.92 -4.79
N GLY A 84 -10.42 -12.66 -4.53
CA GLY A 84 -10.45 -13.71 -3.51
C GLY A 84 -9.47 -14.84 -3.83
N ILE A 85 -9.47 -15.33 -5.07
CA ILE A 85 -8.57 -16.41 -5.51
C ILE A 85 -7.12 -15.94 -5.52
N SER A 86 -6.84 -14.74 -6.06
CA SER A 86 -5.48 -14.20 -6.09
C SER A 86 -4.94 -13.92 -4.68
N GLY A 87 -5.78 -13.46 -3.76
CA GLY A 87 -5.48 -13.30 -2.35
C GLY A 87 -5.12 -14.64 -1.69
N MET A 88 -5.94 -15.68 -1.89
CA MET A 88 -5.65 -17.03 -1.38
C MET A 88 -4.32 -17.57 -1.92
N CYS A 89 -4.07 -17.45 -3.22
CA CYS A 89 -2.80 -17.88 -3.81
C CYS A 89 -1.60 -17.12 -3.22
N THR A 90 -1.76 -15.83 -2.98
CA THR A 90 -0.73 -14.99 -2.34
C THR A 90 -0.40 -15.50 -0.94
N VAL A 91 -1.40 -15.83 -0.13
CA VAL A 91 -1.20 -16.32 1.24
C VAL A 91 -0.58 -17.71 1.28
N PHE A 92 -1.11 -18.67 0.52
CA PHE A 92 -0.71 -20.07 0.64
C PHE A 92 0.60 -20.41 -0.08
N PHE A 93 0.88 -19.77 -1.22
CA PHE A 93 2.07 -20.07 -2.01
C PHE A 93 3.14 -18.99 -1.88
N TYR A 94 2.77 -17.73 -2.11
CA TYR A 94 3.75 -16.66 -2.27
C TYR A 94 4.26 -16.09 -0.96
N ALA A 95 3.45 -16.00 0.10
CA ALA A 95 3.85 -15.39 1.36
C ALA A 95 5.06 -16.10 1.98
N GLN A 96 5.09 -17.44 1.94
CA GLN A 96 6.23 -18.21 2.42
C GLN A 96 7.48 -17.99 1.56
N LEU A 97 7.34 -17.95 0.23
CA LEU A 97 8.44 -17.71 -0.70
C LEU A 97 9.02 -16.30 -0.50
N TRP A 98 8.15 -15.30 -0.33
CA TRP A 98 8.54 -13.92 -0.07
C TRP A 98 9.25 -13.76 1.27
N ARG A 99 8.77 -14.44 2.32
CA ARG A 99 9.43 -14.42 3.62
C ARG A 99 10.82 -15.06 3.58
N ARG A 100 11.02 -16.08 2.74
CA ARG A 100 12.31 -16.77 2.56
C ARG A 100 13.32 -15.97 1.73
N SER A 101 12.88 -15.15 0.80
CA SER A 101 13.78 -14.36 -0.07
C SER A 101 14.50 -13.24 0.68
N ASN A 102 14.00 -12.83 1.85
CA ASN A 102 14.59 -11.79 2.71
C ASN A 102 14.88 -10.47 1.96
N ILE A 103 14.13 -10.20 0.89
CA ILE A 103 14.21 -8.96 0.13
C ILE A 103 13.41 -7.86 0.84
N LEU A 104 13.94 -6.64 0.76
CA LEU A 104 13.31 -5.46 1.35
C LEU A 104 12.26 -4.85 0.41
N THR A 105 12.53 -4.85 -0.89
CA THR A 105 11.69 -4.21 -1.91
C THR A 105 11.30 -5.21 -2.99
N ASP A 106 10.14 -4.98 -3.59
CA ASP A 106 9.64 -5.73 -4.73
C ASP A 106 10.58 -5.65 -5.93
N VAL A 107 11.13 -4.47 -6.22
CA VAL A 107 12.08 -4.28 -7.32
C VAL A 107 13.42 -5.00 -7.05
N GLY A 108 13.77 -5.23 -5.78
CA GLY A 108 14.93 -6.03 -5.40
C GLY A 108 14.82 -7.50 -5.85
N PHE A 109 13.60 -8.00 -6.05
CA PHE A 109 13.38 -9.37 -6.53
C PHE A 109 13.97 -9.62 -7.92
N TYR A 110 14.03 -8.60 -8.80
CA TYR A 110 14.54 -8.79 -10.16
C TYR A 110 16.00 -9.23 -10.19
N GLU A 111 16.84 -8.65 -9.33
CA GLU A 111 18.25 -9.03 -9.21
C GLU A 111 18.41 -10.42 -8.59
N LEU A 112 17.55 -10.77 -7.63
CA LEU A 112 17.51 -12.13 -7.05
C LEU A 112 17.12 -13.19 -8.10
N ARG A 113 16.17 -12.86 -8.99
CA ARG A 113 15.59 -13.84 -9.93
C ARG A 113 16.39 -14.02 -11.22
N TYR A 114 16.96 -12.94 -11.77
CA TYR A 114 17.53 -12.94 -13.12
C TYR A 114 19.04 -12.77 -13.18
N SER A 115 19.68 -12.26 -12.12
CA SER A 115 21.13 -12.05 -12.00
C SER A 115 21.80 -11.20 -13.11
N GLY A 116 22.91 -10.55 -12.77
CA GLY A 116 23.76 -9.84 -13.74
C GLY A 116 23.30 -8.45 -14.17
N ARG A 117 24.00 -7.88 -15.15
CA ARG A 117 23.82 -6.50 -15.64
C ARG A 117 22.41 -6.21 -16.19
N PRO A 118 21.77 -7.10 -16.96
CA PRO A 118 20.41 -6.86 -17.44
C PRO A 118 19.38 -6.78 -16.30
N ALA A 119 19.55 -7.58 -15.25
CA ALA A 119 18.67 -7.54 -14.08
C ALA A 119 18.81 -6.23 -13.29
N ALA A 120 20.05 -5.73 -13.13
CA ALA A 120 20.31 -4.43 -12.50
C ALA A 120 19.72 -3.27 -13.30
N PHE A 121 19.83 -3.31 -14.64
CA PHE A 121 19.17 -2.34 -15.51
C PHE A 121 17.64 -2.38 -15.36
N LEU A 122 17.05 -3.59 -15.39
CA LEU A 122 15.60 -3.76 -15.21
C LEU A 122 15.13 -3.23 -13.85
N ARG A 123 15.89 -3.49 -12.78
CA ARG A 123 15.63 -2.96 -11.45
C ARG A 123 15.65 -1.43 -11.45
N GLY A 124 16.70 -0.82 -12.00
CA GLY A 124 16.82 0.64 -12.09
C GLY A 124 15.70 1.28 -12.89
N PHE A 125 15.39 0.72 -14.06
CA PHE A 125 14.30 1.18 -14.91
C PHE A 125 12.95 1.09 -14.21
N ARG A 126 12.62 -0.07 -13.61
CA ARG A 126 11.36 -0.27 -12.87
C ARG A 126 11.25 0.66 -11.67
N ALA A 127 12.35 0.89 -10.94
CA ALA A 127 12.36 1.82 -9.81
C ALA A 127 12.01 3.25 -10.23
N LEU A 128 12.56 3.73 -11.37
CA LEU A 128 12.24 5.05 -11.91
C LEU A 128 10.81 5.12 -12.47
N TYR A 129 10.43 4.13 -13.28
CA TYR A 129 9.12 4.09 -13.91
C TYR A 129 7.99 3.97 -12.89
N LEU A 130 8.07 3.03 -11.96
CA LEU A 130 7.04 2.84 -10.93
C LEU A 130 7.13 3.92 -9.84
N GLY A 131 8.33 4.25 -9.38
CA GLY A 131 8.53 5.17 -8.27
C GLY A 131 8.24 6.63 -8.61
N ILE A 132 8.53 7.06 -9.84
CA ILE A 132 8.34 8.46 -10.26
C ILE A 132 7.15 8.55 -11.21
N PHE A 133 7.24 7.93 -12.38
CA PHE A 133 6.29 8.21 -13.45
C PHE A 133 4.87 7.72 -13.13
N PHE A 134 4.74 6.47 -12.68
CA PHE A 134 3.45 5.89 -12.33
C PHE A 134 2.81 6.60 -11.13
N ASN A 135 3.58 6.83 -10.06
CA ASN A 135 3.09 7.52 -8.87
C ASN A 135 2.67 8.97 -9.15
N VAL A 136 3.34 9.69 -10.07
CA VAL A 136 2.97 11.07 -10.41
C VAL A 136 1.79 11.16 -11.37
N MET A 137 1.58 10.15 -12.22
CA MET A 137 0.51 10.18 -13.22
C MET A 137 -0.81 9.57 -12.76
N ILE A 138 -0.76 8.58 -11.87
CA ILE A 138 -1.94 7.77 -11.50
C ILE A 138 -2.42 8.06 -10.07
N MET A 139 -1.54 8.51 -9.18
CA MET A 139 -1.91 9.06 -7.86
C MET A 139 -1.85 10.58 -7.89
#